data_AF-A0A433PQ93-F1
#
_entry.id   AF-A0A433PQ93-F1
#
_cell.length_a   1.000
_cell.length_b   1.000
_cell.length_c   1.000
_cell.angle_alpha   90.00
_cell.angle_beta   90.00
_cell.angle_gamma   90.00
#
_symmetry.space_group_name_H-M   'P 1'
#
loop_
_entity.id
_entity.type
_entity.pdbx_description
1 polymer ?
#
loop_
_entity_poly.entity_id
_entity_poly.type
_entity_poly.pdbx_seq_one_letter_code
_entity_poly.pdbx_strand_id
1 'polypeptide(L)'
;MLMSHLFLESRYRPGRHFAYVHQYTMFLIKLAKETGDIECLKVLCRKLRKASNVLLKHHEVWVEVYNSYLNVVNTQLALIIESKPAKRIMDYIPKTMFDEHRATIEQDVFAIAPKPSELATMQDLYEVKKLNSRFAPEGDVDELIVQCYAALFVTYATESVRAKLTEGGAGVGEREVKDYILDGSREASDGSGVGTPPQVEPVVPAEAMEATNGASSAVASRLRAAPMTTAHDLLGRAFTVCRAAPSPKARRSSVEENAKYPAIVLNEETVETALVTSYGGGERLV
;
A
#
# COMPACT_ATOMS: atom_id res chain seq x y z
N MET A 1 40.28 -59.42 -7.43
CA MET A 1 38.90 -59.18 -6.93
C MET A 1 38.88 -57.84 -6.18
N LEU A 2 39.26 -56.75 -6.87
CA LEU A 2 39.53 -55.42 -6.29
C LEU A 2 38.77 -54.33 -7.09
N MET A 3 37.53 -54.61 -7.48
CA MET A 3 36.69 -53.67 -8.25
C MET A 3 35.24 -53.69 -7.78
N SER A 4 35.01 -53.63 -6.47
CA SER A 4 33.67 -53.47 -5.91
C SER A 4 33.59 -52.51 -4.71
N HIS A 5 34.72 -51.94 -4.28
CA HIS A 5 34.77 -50.95 -3.19
C HIS A 5 35.02 -49.51 -3.65
N LEU A 6 35.04 -49.25 -4.96
CA LEU A 6 35.44 -47.95 -5.52
C LEU A 6 34.33 -47.26 -6.33
N PHE A 7 33.09 -47.75 -6.26
CA PHE A 7 31.95 -47.13 -6.90
C PHE A 7 30.85 -46.83 -5.88
N LEU A 8 30.65 -45.53 -5.65
CA LEU A 8 29.48 -44.87 -5.03
C LEU A 8 29.48 -44.58 -3.52
N GLU A 9 30.61 -44.74 -2.83
CA GLU A 9 30.84 -44.10 -1.50
C GLU A 9 31.03 -42.56 -1.61
N SER A 10 30.83 -41.97 -2.79
CA SER A 10 30.90 -40.53 -3.06
C SER A 10 29.54 -39.89 -3.34
N ARG A 11 28.42 -40.52 -2.96
CA ARG A 11 27.07 -39.95 -3.11
C ARG A 11 26.87 -38.83 -2.08
N TYR A 12 27.05 -37.60 -2.55
CA TYR A 12 26.75 -36.32 -1.86
C TYR A 12 27.41 -36.17 -0.48
N ARG A 13 28.50 -35.40 -0.40
CA ARG A 13 28.93 -34.87 0.90
C ARG A 13 27.75 -34.09 1.51
N PRO A 14 27.19 -34.51 2.67
CA PRO A 14 26.13 -33.79 3.34
C PRO A 14 26.65 -32.38 3.64
N GLY A 15 26.04 -31.36 3.03
CA GLY A 15 26.55 -29.98 3.02
C GLY A 15 26.63 -29.34 1.63
N ARG A 16 27.13 -30.07 0.61
CA ARG A 16 27.30 -29.48 -0.75
C ARG A 16 25.98 -29.13 -1.42
N HIS A 17 24.91 -29.88 -1.13
CA HIS A 17 23.58 -29.59 -1.66
C HIS A 17 23.09 -28.19 -1.26
N PHE A 18 23.26 -27.79 0.01
CA PHE A 18 22.87 -26.46 0.48
C PHE A 18 23.61 -25.33 -0.24
N ALA A 19 24.89 -25.54 -0.56
CA ALA A 19 25.67 -24.56 -1.32
C ALA A 19 25.16 -24.40 -2.76
N TYR A 20 24.86 -25.51 -3.45
CA TYR A 20 24.30 -25.45 -4.81
C TYR A 20 22.90 -24.86 -4.85
N VAL A 21 22.04 -25.20 -3.87
CA VAL A 21 20.70 -24.61 -3.76
C VAL A 21 20.83 -23.10 -3.56
N HIS A 22 21.68 -22.64 -2.66
CA HIS A 22 21.93 -21.21 -2.45
C HIS A 22 22.40 -20.51 -3.74
N GLN A 23 23.43 -21.05 -4.41
CA GLN A 23 23.97 -20.47 -5.65
C GLN A 23 22.90 -20.38 -6.75
N TYR A 24 22.12 -21.45 -6.93
CA TYR A 24 21.06 -21.48 -7.93
C TYR A 24 19.92 -20.51 -7.59
N THR A 25 19.52 -20.43 -6.32
CA THR A 25 18.51 -19.46 -5.87
C THR A 25 18.96 -18.02 -6.11
N MET A 26 20.20 -17.68 -5.76
CA MET A 26 20.74 -16.34 -5.99
C MET A 26 20.82 -16.01 -7.49
N PHE A 27 21.23 -16.98 -8.32
CA PHE A 27 21.22 -16.82 -9.77
C PHE A 27 19.81 -16.56 -10.30
N LEU A 28 18.82 -17.32 -9.84
CA LEU A 28 17.43 -17.18 -10.28
C LEU A 28 16.82 -15.84 -9.85
N ILE A 29 17.12 -15.35 -8.65
CA ILE A 29 16.70 -14.01 -8.19
C ILE A 29 17.28 -12.93 -9.12
N LYS A 30 18.58 -13.00 -9.42
CA LYS A 30 19.24 -12.06 -10.33
C LYS A 30 18.64 -12.12 -11.72
N LEU A 31 18.44 -13.32 -12.27
CA LEU A 31 17.84 -13.51 -13.58
C LEU A 31 16.43 -12.87 -13.62
N ALA A 32 15.59 -13.16 -12.63
CA ALA A 32 14.24 -12.61 -12.57
C ALA A 32 14.23 -11.07 -12.44
N LYS A 33 15.21 -10.50 -11.73
CA LYS A 33 15.40 -9.05 -11.65
C LYS A 33 15.75 -8.45 -13.01
N GLU A 34 16.76 -9.00 -13.70
CA GLU A 34 17.21 -8.51 -15.01
C GLU A 34 16.15 -8.67 -16.10
N THR A 35 15.34 -9.74 -16.04
CA THR A 35 14.23 -9.94 -16.99
C THR A 35 12.96 -9.16 -16.60
N GLY A 36 12.93 -8.52 -15.43
CA GLY A 36 11.75 -7.82 -14.91
C GLY A 36 10.56 -8.73 -14.59
N ASP A 37 10.79 -10.02 -14.29
CA ASP A 37 9.73 -11.00 -14.02
C ASP A 37 9.27 -10.92 -12.56
N ILE A 38 8.26 -10.08 -12.33
CA ILE A 38 7.65 -9.86 -11.02
C ILE A 38 6.96 -11.12 -10.49
N GLU A 39 6.31 -11.90 -11.35
CA GLU A 39 5.57 -13.09 -10.91
C GLU A 39 6.52 -14.17 -10.41
N CYS A 40 7.65 -14.35 -11.10
CA CYS A 40 8.74 -15.21 -10.61
C CYS A 40 9.23 -14.75 -9.23
N LEU A 41 9.51 -13.46 -9.05
CA LEU A 41 9.97 -12.91 -7.77
C LEU A 41 8.92 -13.10 -6.64
N LYS A 42 7.62 -12.93 -6.93
CA LYS A 42 6.52 -13.21 -5.97
C LYS A 42 6.48 -14.67 -5.55
N VAL A 43 6.64 -15.59 -6.50
CA VAL A 43 6.69 -17.02 -6.22
C VAL A 43 7.92 -17.35 -5.37
N LEU A 44 9.07 -16.76 -5.68
CA LEU A 44 10.30 -16.92 -4.91
C LEU A 44 10.13 -16.40 -3.48
N CYS A 45 9.60 -15.20 -3.26
CA CYS A 45 9.30 -14.69 -1.91
C CYS A 45 8.47 -15.70 -1.10
N ARG A 46 7.38 -16.24 -1.67
CA ARG A 46 6.53 -17.24 -0.96
C ARG A 46 7.27 -18.53 -0.62
N LYS A 47 8.10 -19.03 -1.54
CA LYS A 47 8.85 -20.29 -1.36
C LYS A 47 10.02 -20.12 -0.40
N LEU A 48 10.83 -19.09 -0.60
CA LEU A 48 12.03 -18.82 0.18
C LEU A 48 11.70 -18.50 1.64
N ARG A 49 10.56 -17.85 1.93
CA ARG A 49 10.15 -17.62 3.32
C ARG A 49 9.99 -18.92 4.12
N LYS A 50 9.49 -19.98 3.47
CA LYS A 50 9.22 -21.29 4.09
C LYS A 50 10.43 -22.21 4.08
N ALA A 51 11.47 -21.90 3.32
CA ALA A 51 12.62 -22.77 3.06
C ALA A 51 13.83 -22.52 3.99
N SER A 52 13.59 -22.07 5.23
CA SER A 52 14.67 -21.75 6.18
C SER A 52 15.56 -22.94 6.54
N ASN A 53 15.04 -24.17 6.42
CA ASN A 53 15.76 -25.41 6.69
C ASN A 53 16.58 -25.93 5.49
N VAL A 54 16.35 -25.39 4.28
CA VAL A 54 17.00 -25.84 3.03
C VAL A 54 17.95 -24.77 2.47
N LEU A 55 17.83 -23.52 2.92
CA LEU A 55 18.64 -22.41 2.44
C LEU A 55 19.78 -22.10 3.40
N LEU A 56 21.00 -22.16 2.87
CA LEU A 56 22.13 -21.53 3.52
C LEU A 56 21.94 -20.01 3.50
N LYS A 57 22.33 -19.29 4.56
CA LYS A 57 22.21 -17.82 4.64
C LYS A 57 20.80 -17.29 4.29
N HIS A 58 19.77 -17.93 4.87
CA HIS A 58 18.35 -17.63 4.59
C HIS A 58 18.01 -16.12 4.65
N HIS A 59 18.58 -15.38 5.61
CA HIS A 59 18.40 -13.94 5.73
C HIS A 59 18.95 -13.16 4.53
N GLU A 60 20.18 -13.43 4.10
CA GLU A 60 20.80 -12.78 2.95
C GLU A 60 19.98 -13.04 1.67
N VAL A 61 19.58 -14.29 1.45
CA VAL A 61 18.76 -14.69 0.30
C VAL A 61 17.39 -14.00 0.32
N TRP A 62 16.79 -13.86 1.51
CA TRP A 62 15.52 -13.15 1.67
C TRP A 62 15.65 -11.67 1.30
N VAL A 63 16.65 -10.99 1.85
CA VAL A 63 16.89 -9.57 1.58
C VAL A 63 17.13 -9.36 0.09
N GLU A 64 17.88 -10.24 -0.57
CA GLU A 64 18.14 -10.15 -2.01
C GLU A 64 16.86 -10.28 -2.85
N VAL A 65 16.01 -11.29 -2.58
CA VAL A 65 14.77 -11.47 -3.35
C VAL A 65 13.78 -10.34 -3.09
N TYR A 66 13.70 -9.87 -1.84
CA TYR A 66 12.81 -8.78 -1.45
C TYR A 66 13.20 -7.47 -2.10
N ASN A 67 14.48 -7.09 -2.03
CA ASN A 67 14.99 -5.88 -2.67
C ASN A 67 14.90 -5.95 -4.20
N SER A 68 15.15 -7.14 -4.79
CA SER A 68 14.99 -7.35 -6.23
C SER A 68 13.53 -7.16 -6.66
N TYR A 69 12.57 -7.69 -5.91
CA TYR A 69 11.15 -7.48 -6.15
C TYR A 69 10.78 -5.99 -6.07
N LEU A 70 11.17 -5.29 -5.00
CA LEU A 70 10.87 -3.86 -4.86
C LEU A 70 11.51 -3.02 -5.97
N ASN A 71 12.72 -3.36 -6.40
CA ASN A 71 13.41 -2.66 -7.49
C ASN A 71 12.68 -2.81 -8.84
N VAL A 72 12.22 -4.02 -9.18
CA VAL A 72 11.46 -4.25 -10.41
C VAL A 72 10.11 -3.53 -10.35
N VAL A 73 9.41 -3.60 -9.21
CA VAL A 73 8.14 -2.86 -9.02
C VAL A 73 8.35 -1.35 -9.14
N ASN A 74 9.40 -0.81 -8.50
CA ASN A 74 9.74 0.60 -8.59
C ASN A 74 10.01 1.02 -10.06
N THR A 75 10.73 0.19 -10.81
CA THR A 75 10.99 0.43 -12.25
C THR A 75 9.70 0.44 -13.07
N GLN A 76 8.76 -0.46 -12.80
CA GLN A 76 7.46 -0.48 -13.48
C GLN A 76 6.59 0.73 -13.12
N LEU A 77 6.70 1.22 -11.88
CA LEU A 77 5.96 2.38 -11.37
C LEU A 77 6.69 3.71 -11.60
N ALA A 78 7.80 3.73 -12.34
CA ALA A 78 8.64 4.92 -12.49
C ALA A 78 7.85 6.17 -12.91
N LEU A 79 6.96 6.04 -13.90
CA LEU A 79 6.12 7.16 -14.37
C LEU A 79 5.17 7.69 -13.29
N ILE A 80 4.62 6.80 -12.46
CA ILE A 80 3.75 7.17 -11.34
C ILE A 80 4.57 7.92 -10.29
N ILE A 81 5.75 7.40 -9.95
CA ILE A 81 6.64 7.97 -8.93
C ILE A 81 7.18 9.33 -9.37
N GLU A 82 7.53 9.49 -10.65
CA GLU A 82 7.95 10.77 -11.24
C GLU A 82 6.90 11.86 -11.11
N SER A 83 5.61 11.51 -11.24
CA SER A 83 4.51 12.45 -11.04
C SER A 83 4.34 12.92 -9.58
N LYS A 84 5.03 12.27 -8.63
CA LYS A 84 5.06 12.52 -7.19
C LYS A 84 3.65 12.72 -6.58
N PRO A 85 2.71 11.79 -6.80
CA PRO A 85 1.31 11.96 -6.42
C PRO A 85 1.16 12.12 -4.91
N ALA A 86 1.92 11.37 -4.11
CA ALA A 86 1.86 11.46 -2.65
C ALA A 86 2.26 12.85 -2.14
N LYS A 87 3.33 13.44 -2.70
CA LYS A 87 3.77 14.79 -2.34
C LYS A 87 2.71 15.83 -2.67
N ARG A 88 2.08 15.74 -3.85
CA ARG A 88 0.98 16.65 -4.24
C ARG A 88 -0.19 16.60 -3.26
N ILE A 89 -0.57 15.42 -2.79
CA ILE A 89 -1.65 15.30 -1.81
C ILE A 89 -1.23 15.92 -0.47
N MET A 90 -0.01 15.64 0.00
CA MET A 90 0.47 16.17 1.29
C MET A 90 0.62 17.70 1.29
N ASP A 91 1.02 18.29 0.16
CA ASP A 91 1.25 19.73 0.06
C ASP A 91 -0.05 20.54 -0.12
N TYR A 92 -1.07 19.98 -0.79
CA TYR A 92 -2.24 20.75 -1.24
C TYR A 92 -3.59 20.29 -0.67
N ILE A 93 -3.68 19.07 -0.14
CA ILE A 93 -4.95 18.52 0.35
C ILE A 93 -4.99 18.56 1.89
N PRO A 94 -5.89 19.36 2.48
CA PRO A 94 -6.12 19.31 3.92
C PRO A 94 -6.77 17.99 4.31
N LYS A 95 -6.49 17.53 5.53
CA LYS A 95 -6.96 16.23 6.03
C LYS A 95 -8.49 16.10 6.01
N THR A 96 -9.22 17.18 6.31
CA THR A 96 -10.69 17.19 6.29
C THR A 96 -11.25 16.84 4.92
N MET A 97 -10.70 17.45 3.86
CA MET A 97 -11.10 17.19 2.48
C MET A 97 -10.76 15.77 2.05
N PHE A 98 -9.58 15.28 2.45
CA PHE A 98 -9.18 13.89 2.20
C PHE A 98 -10.16 12.90 2.82
N ASP A 99 -10.52 13.10 4.10
CA ASP A 99 -11.45 12.22 4.81
C ASP A 99 -12.87 12.24 4.24
N GLU A 100 -13.34 13.38 3.73
CA GLU A 100 -14.64 13.53 3.07
C GLU A 100 -14.71 12.77 1.75
N HIS A 101 -13.65 12.83 0.93
CA HIS A 101 -13.68 12.34 -0.45
C HIS A 101 -13.15 10.91 -0.62
N ARG A 102 -12.28 10.44 0.28
CA ARG A 102 -11.61 9.13 0.14
C ARG A 102 -12.58 7.96 -0.04
N ALA A 103 -13.73 7.95 0.66
CA ALA A 103 -14.65 6.83 0.61
C ALA A 103 -15.35 6.70 -0.76
N THR A 104 -15.71 7.84 -1.36
CA THR A 104 -16.31 7.89 -2.70
C THR A 104 -15.30 7.43 -3.75
N ILE A 105 -14.08 7.98 -3.69
CA ILE A 105 -12.99 7.65 -4.62
C ILE A 105 -12.64 6.16 -4.51
N GLU A 106 -12.52 5.62 -3.29
CA GLU A 106 -12.30 4.19 -3.07
C GLU A 106 -13.44 3.35 -3.67
N GLN A 107 -14.70 3.75 -3.52
CA GLN A 107 -15.82 3.04 -4.12
C GLN A 107 -15.76 3.04 -5.65
N ASP A 108 -15.44 4.18 -6.26
CA ASP A 108 -15.33 4.33 -7.71
C ASP A 108 -14.19 3.47 -8.28
N VAL A 109 -13.03 3.47 -7.61
CA VAL A 109 -11.87 2.63 -7.99
C VAL A 109 -12.23 1.14 -8.03
N PHE A 110 -13.04 0.65 -7.10
CA PHE A 110 -13.46 -0.76 -7.05
C PHE A 110 -14.63 -1.09 -7.97
N ALA A 111 -15.43 -0.10 -8.37
CA ALA A 111 -16.54 -0.29 -9.30
C ALA A 111 -16.07 -0.46 -10.76
N ILE A 112 -14.87 0.02 -11.09
CA ILE A 112 -14.34 -0.02 -12.45
C ILE A 112 -13.84 -1.43 -12.83
N ALA A 113 -14.25 -1.87 -14.02
CA ALA A 113 -13.77 -3.09 -14.66
C ALA A 113 -13.19 -2.75 -16.05
N PRO A 114 -11.94 -3.14 -16.38
CA PRO A 114 -10.99 -3.91 -15.57
C PRO A 114 -10.42 -3.10 -14.39
N LYS A 115 -9.96 -3.80 -13.35
CA LYS A 115 -9.35 -3.15 -12.18
C LYS A 115 -8.08 -2.40 -12.60
N PRO A 116 -7.82 -1.20 -12.04
CA PRO A 116 -6.61 -0.45 -12.36
C PRO A 116 -5.35 -1.21 -11.93
N SER A 117 -4.30 -1.11 -12.73
CA SER A 117 -3.01 -1.79 -12.50
C SER A 117 -2.41 -1.45 -11.14
N GLU A 118 -2.51 -0.19 -10.74
CA GLU A 118 -1.96 0.37 -9.50
C GLU A 118 -2.59 -0.27 -8.27
N LEU A 119 -3.89 -0.60 -8.34
CA LEU A 119 -4.60 -1.30 -7.28
C LEU A 119 -4.10 -2.74 -7.14
N ALA A 120 -3.90 -3.44 -8.26
CA ALA A 120 -3.36 -4.80 -8.26
C ALA A 120 -1.92 -4.82 -7.70
N THR A 121 -1.06 -3.92 -8.18
CA THR A 121 0.32 -3.78 -7.69
C THR A 121 0.38 -3.43 -6.21
N MET A 122 -0.50 -2.54 -5.73
CA MET A 122 -0.59 -2.18 -4.31
C MET A 122 -0.99 -3.38 -3.44
N GLN A 123 -1.93 -4.21 -3.91
CA GLN A 123 -2.32 -5.44 -3.21
C GLN A 123 -1.18 -6.46 -3.17
N ASP A 124 -0.44 -6.62 -4.27
CA ASP A 124 0.73 -7.49 -4.33
C ASP A 124 1.85 -7.02 -3.40
N LEU A 125 2.16 -5.72 -3.38
CA LEU A 125 3.11 -5.12 -2.44
C LEU A 125 2.71 -5.38 -0.98
N TYR A 126 1.41 -5.26 -0.67
CA TYR A 126 0.89 -5.53 0.66
C TYR A 126 1.04 -7.01 1.07
N GLU A 127 0.79 -7.95 0.15
CA GLU A 127 1.00 -9.37 0.40
C GLU A 127 2.49 -9.71 0.59
N VAL A 128 3.39 -9.11 -0.19
CA VAL A 128 4.84 -9.29 -0.01
C VAL A 128 5.32 -8.67 1.30
N LYS A 129 4.78 -7.52 1.72
CA LYS A 129 5.05 -6.93 3.04
C LYS A 129 4.64 -7.88 4.18
N LYS A 130 3.48 -8.55 4.07
CA LYS A 130 3.06 -9.56 5.07
C LYS A 130 4.06 -10.72 5.16
N LEU A 131 4.54 -11.20 4.02
CA LEU A 131 5.56 -12.26 3.98
C LEU A 131 6.88 -11.83 4.62
N ASN A 132 7.24 -10.54 4.48
CA ASN A 132 8.45 -9.97 5.08
C ASN A 132 8.44 -10.07 6.60
N SER A 133 7.33 -9.77 7.28
CA SER A 133 7.25 -9.88 8.75
C SER A 133 8.45 -9.23 9.47
N ARG A 134 8.86 -8.03 9.05
CA ARG A 134 10.03 -7.28 9.55
C ARG A 134 11.40 -7.95 9.37
N PHE A 135 11.53 -8.92 8.46
CA PHE A 135 12.79 -9.61 8.20
C PHE A 135 13.79 -8.76 7.39
N ALA A 136 13.27 -7.85 6.57
CA ALA A 136 13.99 -6.77 5.89
C ALA A 136 13.35 -5.40 6.22
N PRO A 137 14.06 -4.26 5.99
CA PRO A 137 13.49 -2.92 6.16
C PRO A 137 12.21 -2.73 5.34
N GLU A 138 11.20 -2.09 5.94
CA GLU A 138 9.88 -1.93 5.30
C GLU A 138 9.63 -0.51 4.74
N GLY A 139 10.61 0.39 4.82
CA GLY A 139 10.47 1.78 4.37
C GLY A 139 10.12 1.86 2.88
N ASP A 140 10.90 1.19 2.03
CA ASP A 140 10.73 1.24 0.58
C ASP A 140 9.38 0.66 0.13
N VAL A 141 8.91 -0.44 0.75
CA VAL A 141 7.59 -1.00 0.41
C VAL A 141 6.45 -0.10 0.87
N ASP A 142 6.60 0.55 2.02
CA ASP A 142 5.58 1.48 2.54
C ASP A 142 5.49 2.73 1.66
N GLU A 143 6.62 3.25 1.20
CA GLU A 143 6.66 4.35 0.24
C GLU A 143 5.99 3.96 -1.08
N LEU A 144 6.33 2.80 -1.67
CA LEU A 144 5.71 2.34 -2.91
C LEU A 144 4.19 2.15 -2.78
N ILE A 145 3.71 1.60 -1.66
CA ILE A 145 2.27 1.45 -1.38
C ILE A 145 1.59 2.83 -1.32
N VAL A 146 2.21 3.81 -0.66
CA VAL A 146 1.70 5.19 -0.59
C VAL A 146 1.65 5.83 -1.97
N GLN A 147 2.68 5.65 -2.81
CA GLN A 147 2.68 6.18 -4.17
C GLN A 147 1.56 5.58 -5.03
N CYS A 148 1.35 4.26 -4.97
CA CYS A 148 0.23 3.61 -5.67
C CYS A 148 -1.13 4.14 -5.22
N TYR A 149 -1.35 4.24 -3.90
CA TYR A 149 -2.61 4.76 -3.37
C TYR A 149 -2.83 6.23 -3.77
N ALA A 150 -1.79 7.05 -3.67
CA ALA A 150 -1.86 8.46 -4.06
C ALA A 150 -2.14 8.62 -5.56
N ALA A 151 -1.55 7.77 -6.41
CA ALA A 151 -1.82 7.78 -7.85
C ALA A 151 -3.30 7.48 -8.13
N LEU A 152 -3.87 6.45 -7.50
CA LEU A 152 -5.29 6.15 -7.60
C LEU A 152 -6.14 7.33 -7.11
N PHE A 153 -5.78 7.92 -5.97
CA PHE A 153 -6.51 9.05 -5.41
C PHE A 153 -6.52 10.27 -6.34
N VAL A 154 -5.39 10.59 -6.98
CA VAL A 154 -5.28 11.71 -7.94
C VAL A 154 -6.02 11.42 -9.24
N THR A 155 -5.91 10.20 -9.77
CA THR A 155 -6.55 9.80 -11.03
C THR A 155 -8.08 9.83 -10.92
N TYR A 156 -8.61 9.37 -9.80
CA TYR A 156 -10.05 9.31 -9.53
C TYR A 156 -10.56 10.43 -8.62
N ALA A 157 -9.76 11.49 -8.44
CA ALA A 157 -10.14 12.64 -7.64
C ALA A 157 -11.45 13.26 -8.14
N THR A 158 -12.33 13.62 -7.21
CA THR A 158 -13.52 14.42 -7.53
C THR A 158 -13.11 15.79 -8.05
N GLU A 159 -14.02 16.47 -8.76
CA GLU A 159 -13.73 17.79 -9.34
C GLU A 159 -13.25 18.80 -8.29
N SER A 160 -13.84 18.79 -7.09
CA SER A 160 -13.41 19.61 -5.96
C SER A 160 -11.96 19.36 -5.56
N VAL A 161 -11.53 18.10 -5.51
CA VAL A 161 -10.14 17.71 -5.17
C VAL A 161 -9.19 18.09 -6.30
N ARG A 162 -9.59 17.87 -7.56
CA ARG A 162 -8.80 18.25 -8.74
C ARG A 162 -8.56 19.76 -8.83
N ALA A 163 -9.57 20.57 -8.52
CA ALA A 163 -9.43 22.03 -8.46
C ALA A 163 -8.34 22.44 -7.46
N LYS A 164 -8.33 21.87 -6.25
CA LYS A 164 -7.30 22.17 -5.22
C LYS A 164 -5.90 21.71 -5.61
N LEU A 165 -5.77 20.54 -6.23
CA LEU A 165 -4.48 20.06 -6.75
C LEU A 165 -3.93 20.97 -7.87
N THR A 166 -4.81 21.62 -8.65
CA THR A 166 -4.43 22.52 -9.75
C THR A 166 -4.06 23.91 -9.24
N GLU A 167 -4.84 24.47 -8.31
CA GLU A 167 -4.55 25.75 -7.64
C GLU A 167 -3.18 25.75 -6.95
N GLY A 168 -2.81 24.62 -6.33
CA GLY A 168 -1.51 24.44 -5.69
C GLY A 168 -0.34 24.41 -6.66
N GLY A 169 -0.51 23.76 -7.82
CA GLY A 169 0.54 23.61 -8.83
C GLY A 169 0.92 24.90 -9.55
N ALA A 170 -0.03 25.85 -9.69
CA ALA A 170 0.22 27.14 -10.35
C ALA A 170 1.14 28.07 -9.53
N GLY A 171 1.30 27.84 -8.23
CA GLY A 171 2.08 28.70 -7.34
C GLY A 171 3.56 28.31 -7.12
N VAL A 172 4.02 27.17 -7.66
CA VAL A 172 5.37 26.66 -7.38
C VAL A 172 6.44 27.21 -8.34
N GLY A 173 6.06 27.64 -9.54
CA GLY A 173 7.01 28.12 -10.56
C GLY A 173 7.80 29.38 -10.21
N GLU A 174 7.37 30.17 -9.22
CA GLU A 174 8.03 31.44 -8.85
C GLU A 174 8.90 31.38 -7.58
N ARG A 175 8.84 30.30 -6.79
CA ARG A 175 9.55 30.24 -5.49
C ARG A 175 10.96 29.63 -5.54
N GLU A 176 11.23 28.69 -6.45
CA GLU A 176 12.53 27.99 -6.47
C GLU A 176 13.73 28.83 -6.95
N VAL A 177 13.50 30.02 -7.53
CA VAL A 177 14.59 30.83 -8.15
C VAL A 177 15.19 31.86 -7.17
N LYS A 178 14.56 32.14 -6.03
CA LYS A 178 14.98 33.25 -5.14
C LYS A 178 16.01 32.92 -4.07
N ASP A 179 16.28 31.64 -3.79
CA ASP A 179 17.09 31.26 -2.63
C ASP A 179 18.61 31.13 -2.91
N TYR A 180 19.08 31.43 -4.12
CA TYR A 180 20.51 31.30 -4.49
C TYR A 180 21.27 32.62 -4.70
N ILE A 181 20.68 33.78 -4.39
CA ILE A 181 21.39 35.07 -4.50
C ILE A 181 21.26 35.80 -3.16
N LEU A 182 22.28 35.67 -2.31
CA LEU A 182 22.79 36.63 -1.31
C LEU A 182 23.42 35.88 -0.11
N ASP A 183 24.63 35.35 -0.28
CA ASP A 183 25.60 35.41 0.81
C ASP A 183 27.00 35.52 0.24
N GLY A 184 27.66 36.62 0.57
CA GLY A 184 28.92 37.02 -0.04
C GLY A 184 29.27 38.43 0.37
N SER A 185 29.66 38.60 1.64
CA SER A 185 30.67 39.57 2.13
C SER A 185 30.61 39.73 3.65
N ARG A 186 31.62 39.23 4.39
CA ARG A 186 32.58 40.05 5.17
C ARG A 186 33.37 39.25 6.21
N GLU A 187 34.66 39.59 6.25
CA GLU A 187 35.71 39.07 7.12
C GLU A 187 35.69 39.64 8.55
N ALA A 188 36.27 38.83 9.45
CA ALA A 188 37.14 39.14 10.60
C ALA A 188 36.83 40.30 11.59
N SER A 189 36.76 39.97 12.89
CA SER A 189 37.74 40.42 13.90
C SER A 189 37.37 39.98 15.34
N ASP A 190 38.27 39.20 15.95
CA ASP A 190 38.86 39.23 17.30
C ASP A 190 38.06 39.60 18.59
N GLY A 191 38.38 38.90 19.70
CA GLY A 191 38.19 39.43 21.06
C GLY A 191 37.57 38.51 22.15
N SER A 192 38.36 37.55 22.65
CA SER A 192 38.50 37.03 24.03
C SER A 192 37.42 37.25 25.12
N GLY A 193 37.11 36.20 25.91
CA GLY A 193 36.78 36.37 27.35
C GLY A 193 35.80 35.39 28.05
N VAL A 194 36.30 34.21 28.45
CA VAL A 194 36.12 33.50 29.76
C VAL A 194 34.70 33.27 30.35
N GLY A 195 34.42 31.99 30.69
CA GLY A 195 33.74 31.63 31.97
C GLY A 195 32.55 30.66 31.90
N THR A 196 32.83 29.37 32.15
CA THR A 196 31.88 28.23 32.33
C THR A 196 31.13 28.29 33.70
N PRO A 197 30.17 27.37 34.04
CA PRO A 197 28.88 27.64 34.73
C PRO A 197 28.82 26.85 36.08
N PRO A 198 27.75 26.18 36.57
CA PRO A 198 26.27 26.36 36.56
C PRO A 198 25.61 26.19 37.99
N GLN A 199 24.27 26.16 38.03
CA GLN A 199 23.34 25.52 39.01
C GLN A 199 22.98 26.25 40.33
N VAL A 200 21.67 26.35 40.61
CA VAL A 200 20.88 25.57 41.62
C VAL A 200 19.52 26.28 41.86
N GLU A 201 18.40 25.61 41.56
CA GLU A 201 17.04 25.95 42.05
C GLU A 201 16.89 25.55 43.54
N PRO A 202 15.93 26.09 44.34
CA PRO A 202 14.56 25.51 44.37
C PRO A 202 13.38 26.44 44.79
N VAL A 203 12.22 26.24 44.12
CA VAL A 203 10.88 25.86 44.67
C VAL A 203 10.16 26.72 45.76
N VAL A 204 9.08 27.43 45.32
CA VAL A 204 7.70 27.73 45.89
C VAL A 204 7.46 28.45 47.25
N PRO A 205 6.22 28.91 47.60
CA PRO A 205 5.01 29.37 46.85
C PRO A 205 4.33 30.68 47.40
N ALA A 206 3.32 31.18 46.66
CA ALA A 206 2.04 31.87 47.06
C ALA A 206 2.03 32.88 48.23
N GLU A 207 1.45 34.09 48.15
CA GLU A 207 0.02 34.38 47.90
C GLU A 207 -0.25 35.92 47.79
N ALA A 208 -1.30 36.28 47.03
CA ALA A 208 -2.18 37.49 47.10
C ALA A 208 -1.61 38.93 46.92
N MET A 209 -2.01 39.66 45.85
CA MET A 209 -3.31 40.38 45.73
C MET A 209 -3.31 41.48 44.64
N GLU A 210 -4.33 41.43 43.78
CA GLU A 210 -5.09 42.50 43.08
C GLU A 210 -4.50 43.49 42.03
N ALA A 211 -5.13 43.37 40.84
CA ALA A 211 -5.80 44.42 40.06
C ALA A 211 -4.97 45.27 39.08
N THR A 212 -5.17 45.04 37.77
CA THR A 212 -6.05 45.86 36.91
C THR A 212 -5.67 45.74 35.41
N ASN A 213 -6.71 45.76 34.57
CA ASN A 213 -6.71 46.25 33.17
C ASN A 213 -5.98 45.45 32.09
N GLY A 214 -6.75 44.75 31.25
CA GLY A 214 -6.27 44.26 29.97
C GLY A 214 -7.12 43.19 29.27
N ALA A 215 -8.44 43.18 29.47
CA ALA A 215 -9.32 42.44 28.58
C ALA A 215 -9.35 43.16 27.22
N SER A 216 -8.82 42.48 26.20
CA SER A 216 -8.95 42.75 24.75
C SER A 216 -7.61 43.03 24.05
N SER A 217 -6.82 41.97 23.80
CA SER A 217 -5.92 41.84 22.62
C SER A 217 -5.00 40.60 22.72
N ALA A 218 -5.57 39.40 22.70
CA ALA A 218 -4.79 38.17 22.39
C ALA A 218 -5.64 37.01 21.85
N VAL A 219 -6.91 37.26 21.51
CA VAL A 219 -7.86 36.24 20.99
C VAL A 219 -7.98 36.30 19.47
N ALA A 220 -7.15 37.12 18.80
CA ALA A 220 -7.06 37.15 17.35
C ALA A 220 -5.71 36.58 16.89
N SER A 221 -5.78 35.59 16.00
CA SER A 221 -4.70 35.09 15.13
C SER A 221 -3.81 33.94 15.65
N ARG A 222 -4.43 32.89 16.20
CA ARG A 222 -4.01 31.53 15.85
C ARG A 222 -5.12 30.87 15.04
N LEU A 223 -5.35 31.37 13.83
CA LEU A 223 -5.94 30.54 12.77
C LEU A 223 -4.98 29.39 12.58
N ARG A 224 -5.18 28.31 13.34
CA ARG A 224 -4.38 27.09 13.24
C ARG A 224 -4.62 26.61 11.81
N ALA A 225 -3.61 26.71 10.95
CA ALA A 225 -3.69 26.19 9.60
C ALA A 225 -4.27 24.77 9.68
N ALA A 226 -5.26 24.48 8.83
CA ALA A 226 -5.93 23.18 8.85
C ALA A 226 -4.86 22.07 8.76
N PRO A 227 -4.99 20.98 9.52
CA PRO A 227 -4.01 19.90 9.46
C PRO A 227 -3.94 19.35 8.02
N MET A 228 -2.74 19.29 7.46
CA MET A 228 -2.51 18.72 6.13
C MET A 228 -2.53 17.20 6.18
N THR A 229 -2.81 16.57 5.04
CA THR A 229 -2.75 15.12 4.91
C THR A 229 -1.31 14.65 5.04
N THR A 230 -1.05 13.63 5.86
CA THR A 230 0.30 13.07 6.06
C THR A 230 0.49 11.75 5.32
N ALA A 231 1.75 11.35 5.08
CA ALA A 231 2.08 10.03 4.53
C ALA A 231 1.51 8.89 5.40
N HIS A 232 1.45 9.08 6.72
CA HIS A 232 0.87 8.10 7.64
C HIS A 232 -0.65 7.95 7.43
N ASP A 233 -1.38 9.03 7.17
CA ASP A 233 -2.80 8.97 6.85
C ASP A 233 -3.04 8.19 5.54
N LEU A 234 -2.23 8.45 4.52
CA LEU A 234 -2.29 7.73 3.23
C LEU A 234 -1.99 6.24 3.39
N LEU A 235 -0.91 5.90 4.10
CA LEU A 235 -0.49 4.51 4.32
C LEU A 235 -1.55 3.73 5.11
N GLY A 236 -2.13 4.34 6.15
CA GLY A 236 -3.20 3.74 6.94
C GLY A 236 -4.45 3.43 6.08
N ARG A 237 -4.79 4.32 5.15
CA ARG A 237 -5.89 4.09 4.19
C ARG A 237 -5.54 3.02 3.17
N ALA A 238 -4.34 3.07 2.58
CA ALA A 238 -3.88 2.07 1.61
C ALA A 238 -3.96 0.64 2.19
N PHE A 239 -3.52 0.44 3.44
CA PHE A 239 -3.66 -0.85 4.12
C PHE A 239 -5.12 -1.26 4.34
N THR A 240 -6.00 -0.32 4.64
CA THR A 240 -7.43 -0.61 4.80
C THR A 240 -8.03 -1.09 3.47
N VAL A 241 -7.69 -0.41 2.37
CA VAL A 241 -8.12 -0.74 1.01
C VAL A 241 -7.59 -2.10 0.55
N CYS A 242 -6.34 -2.43 0.88
CA CYS A 242 -5.78 -3.76 0.57
C CYS A 242 -6.43 -4.89 1.39
N ARG A 243 -6.90 -4.61 2.61
CA ARG A 243 -7.52 -5.63 3.49
C ARG A 243 -9.00 -5.87 3.20
N ALA A 244 -9.73 -4.81 2.87
CA ALA A 244 -11.17 -4.87 2.65
C ALA A 244 -11.50 -4.10 1.38
N ALA A 245 -12.08 -4.79 0.39
CA ALA A 245 -12.79 -4.08 -0.67
C ALA A 245 -13.86 -3.19 -0.01
N PRO A 246 -13.99 -1.92 -0.41
CA PRO A 246 -15.02 -1.05 0.13
C PRO A 246 -16.37 -1.73 -0.07
N SER A 247 -17.00 -2.10 1.04
CA SER A 247 -18.39 -2.55 1.03
C SER A 247 -19.20 -1.41 0.46
N PRO A 248 -20.00 -1.63 -0.61
CA PRO A 248 -20.97 -0.63 -0.99
C PRO A 248 -21.87 -0.45 0.23
N LYS A 249 -21.85 0.74 0.83
CA LYS A 249 -22.94 1.16 1.70
C LYS A 249 -24.16 1.17 0.80
N ALA A 250 -24.86 0.05 0.72
CA ALA A 250 -26.13 -0.05 0.04
C ALA A 250 -26.99 1.04 0.67
N ARG A 251 -27.21 2.13 -0.07
CA ARG A 251 -28.31 3.04 0.19
C ARG A 251 -29.54 2.18 0.00
N ARG A 252 -30.02 1.53 1.06
CA ARG A 252 -31.27 0.78 1.05
C ARG A 252 -32.35 1.79 0.67
N SER A 253 -32.72 1.82 -0.61
CA SER A 253 -34.04 2.26 -0.98
C SER A 253 -34.99 1.24 -0.36
N SER A 254 -35.74 1.67 0.64
CA SER A 254 -36.86 0.93 1.19
C SER A 254 -37.90 0.75 0.09
N VAL A 255 -37.77 -0.30 -0.71
CA VAL A 255 -38.80 -0.75 -1.64
C VAL A 255 -38.87 -2.27 -1.52
N GLU A 256 -39.89 -2.68 -0.76
CA GLU A 256 -40.66 -3.93 -0.83
C GLU A 256 -39.89 -5.24 -1.01
N GLU A 257 -39.56 -5.82 0.14
CA GLU A 257 -39.31 -7.24 0.34
C GLU A 257 -40.60 -8.04 0.15
N ASN A 258 -41.02 -8.29 -1.10
CA ASN A 258 -41.94 -9.40 -1.39
C ASN A 258 -41.92 -9.85 -2.86
N ALA A 259 -40.84 -10.49 -3.31
CA ALA A 259 -40.87 -11.33 -4.51
C ALA A 259 -39.63 -12.22 -4.58
N LYS A 260 -39.59 -13.31 -3.78
CA LYS A 260 -38.59 -14.36 -4.01
C LYS A 260 -39.12 -15.79 -4.09
N TYR A 261 -40.42 -16.03 -3.91
CA TYR A 261 -40.99 -17.35 -4.17
C TYR A 261 -42.43 -17.21 -4.69
N PRO A 262 -42.76 -17.67 -5.91
CA PRO A 262 -44.15 -17.92 -6.25
C PRO A 262 -44.64 -19.12 -5.42
N ALA A 263 -45.79 -18.96 -4.78
CA ALA A 263 -46.44 -20.05 -4.06
C ALA A 263 -46.85 -21.15 -5.05
N ILE A 264 -46.32 -22.35 -4.88
CA ILE A 264 -46.78 -23.54 -5.61
C ILE A 264 -48.11 -23.92 -4.98
N VAL A 265 -49.20 -23.56 -5.66
CA VAL A 265 -50.55 -24.06 -5.33
C VAL A 265 -50.66 -25.47 -5.92
N LEU A 266 -50.69 -26.48 -5.05
CA LEU A 266 -51.05 -27.84 -5.43
C LEU A 266 -52.59 -27.90 -5.55
N ASN A 267 -53.11 -27.98 -6.77
CA ASN A 267 -54.52 -28.31 -7.00
C ASN A 267 -54.66 -29.83 -7.13
N GLU A 268 -55.40 -30.45 -6.19
CA GLU A 268 -55.74 -31.88 -6.15
C GLU A 268 -56.87 -32.27 -7.13
N GLU A 269 -56.85 -31.79 -8.37
CA GLU A 269 -57.84 -32.18 -9.40
C GLU A 269 -57.17 -32.46 -10.74
N THR A 270 -56.36 -33.52 -10.82
CA THR A 270 -56.14 -34.24 -12.09
C THR A 270 -55.71 -35.69 -11.84
N VAL A 271 -56.38 -36.36 -10.90
CA VAL A 271 -56.35 -37.82 -10.79
C VAL A 271 -57.58 -38.34 -11.54
N GLU A 272 -57.42 -38.63 -12.83
CA GLU A 272 -58.25 -39.49 -13.70
C GLU A 272 -58.21 -38.99 -15.15
N THR A 273 -57.09 -39.17 -15.86
CA THR A 273 -57.10 -39.15 -17.36
C THR A 273 -55.80 -39.65 -18.02
N ALA A 274 -55.04 -40.55 -17.38
CA ALA A 274 -53.89 -41.17 -18.07
C ALA A 274 -53.68 -42.66 -17.73
N LEU A 275 -54.73 -43.36 -17.29
CA LEU A 275 -54.78 -44.81 -17.23
C LEU A 275 -55.71 -45.39 -18.30
N VAL A 276 -55.63 -44.89 -19.53
CA VAL A 276 -56.13 -45.62 -20.70
C VAL A 276 -55.17 -45.36 -21.86
N THR A 277 -54.85 -46.41 -22.60
CA THR A 277 -54.08 -46.46 -23.87
C THR A 277 -52.59 -46.86 -23.78
N SER A 278 -52.33 -47.97 -23.10
CA SER A 278 -51.54 -49.04 -23.74
C SER A 278 -52.41 -49.66 -24.82
N TYR A 279 -52.08 -49.53 -26.11
CA TYR A 279 -52.28 -50.54 -27.16
C TYR A 279 -51.75 -50.03 -28.50
N GLY A 280 -50.79 -50.76 -29.07
CA GLY A 280 -50.81 -51.08 -30.50
C GLY A 280 -49.90 -50.28 -31.43
N GLY A 281 -49.12 -51.04 -32.22
CA GLY A 281 -48.82 -50.67 -33.60
C GLY A 281 -47.38 -50.24 -33.83
N GLY A 282 -46.53 -51.21 -34.15
CA GLY A 282 -45.27 -50.91 -34.82
C GLY A 282 -45.52 -50.48 -36.26
N GLU A 283 -44.54 -49.80 -36.85
CA GLU A 283 -44.13 -50.08 -38.22
C GLU A 283 -42.75 -49.47 -38.50
N ARG A 284 -42.08 -50.17 -39.40
CA ARG A 284 -40.70 -50.03 -39.86
C ARG A 284 -40.70 -49.22 -41.16
N LEU A 285 -39.50 -48.88 -41.65
CA LEU A 285 -39.14 -48.36 -42.98
C LEU A 285 -39.05 -46.81 -43.03
N VAL A 286 -38.00 -46.19 -43.60
CA VAL A 286 -37.06 -46.62 -44.65
C VAL A 286 -35.62 -46.29 -44.26
#